data_AF-A0A815IHS9-F1
#
_entry.id   AF-A0A815IHS9-F1
#
_cell.length_a   1.000
_cell.length_b   1.000
_cell.length_c   1.000
_cell.angle_alpha   90.00
_cell.angle_beta   90.00
_cell.angle_gamma   90.00
#
_symmetry.space_group_name_H-M   'P 1'
#
loop_
_entity.id
_entity.type
_entity.pdbx_description
1 polymer ?
#
loop_
_entity_poly.entity_id
_entity_poly.type
_entity_poly.pdbx_seq_one_letter_code
_entity_poly.pdbx_strand_id
1 'polypeptide(L)'
;MARTRLHDQYQLKLARKFQKIKEEQNISTTSRMNNNDFQSNEDLENKCLNEYKQGCYSPKLVNIHDFDFDISKYCILEANDWKKLKQQRQPIIKSDSVKSNIHDVFDELIRKIGSLTDDDLIVNEIVSMDIQPLWSDKYKPYNPPPKIIQGYKFNIFYPDLIDKNQQPSYSLTICENNRNFSILKFHAGPPYEDIAFKIVNEEWDKSFKHGFQSRFQNGILRLWFKFRQNKYRR
;
A
#
# COMPACT_ATOMS: atom_id res chain seq x y z
N MET A 1 -44.04 -18.60 -13.83
CA MET A 1 -44.68 -17.27 -13.69
C MET A 1 -44.14 -16.39 -12.55
N ALA A 2 -43.12 -16.79 -11.78
CA ALA A 2 -42.60 -15.98 -10.66
C ALA A 2 -41.39 -15.07 -11.03
N ARG A 3 -40.61 -15.40 -12.08
CA ARG A 3 -39.44 -14.63 -12.51
C ARG A 3 -39.79 -13.28 -13.16
N THR A 4 -40.87 -13.21 -13.91
CA THR A 4 -41.38 -11.97 -14.53
C THR A 4 -41.75 -10.93 -13.47
N ARG A 5 -42.39 -11.36 -12.38
CA ARG A 5 -42.74 -10.48 -11.25
C ARG A 5 -41.53 -9.85 -10.56
N LEU A 6 -40.41 -10.56 -10.51
CA LEU A 6 -39.17 -10.07 -9.89
C LEU A 6 -38.44 -9.06 -10.80
N HIS A 7 -38.47 -9.29 -12.13
CA HIS A 7 -37.94 -8.36 -13.11
C HIS A 7 -38.72 -7.03 -13.10
N ASP A 8 -40.05 -7.10 -13.11
CA ASP A 8 -40.90 -5.90 -13.10
C ASP A 8 -40.74 -5.09 -11.81
N GLN A 9 -40.61 -5.77 -10.66
CA GLN A 9 -40.32 -5.11 -9.39
C GLN A 9 -38.95 -4.42 -9.39
N TYR A 10 -37.94 -5.02 -10.03
CA TYR A 10 -36.62 -4.42 -10.16
C TYR A 10 -36.64 -3.17 -11.05
N GLN A 11 -37.36 -3.21 -12.18
CA GLN A 11 -37.50 -2.05 -13.08
C GLN A 11 -38.23 -0.89 -12.40
N LEU A 12 -39.30 -1.17 -11.65
CA LEU A 12 -40.03 -0.16 -10.88
C LEU A 12 -39.14 0.47 -9.79
N LYS A 13 -38.27 -0.32 -9.16
CA LYS A 13 -37.32 0.16 -8.15
C LYS A 13 -36.25 1.05 -8.77
N LEU A 14 -35.74 0.70 -9.96
CA LEU A 14 -34.81 1.53 -10.73
C LEU A 14 -35.45 2.86 -11.15
N ALA A 15 -36.65 2.84 -11.71
CA ALA A 15 -37.36 4.04 -12.14
C ALA A 15 -37.55 5.04 -10.99
N ARG A 16 -37.97 4.56 -9.81
CA ARG A 16 -38.09 5.40 -8.60
C ARG A 16 -36.77 5.99 -8.16
N LYS A 17 -35.67 5.21 -8.22
CA LYS A 17 -34.33 5.69 -7.87
C LYS A 17 -33.88 6.79 -8.83
N PHE A 18 -34.13 6.64 -10.13
CA PHE A 18 -33.80 7.68 -11.12
C PHE A 18 -34.62 8.95 -10.94
N GLN A 19 -35.90 8.84 -10.62
CA GLN A 19 -36.75 10.00 -10.37
C GLN A 19 -36.32 10.77 -9.12
N LYS A 20 -35.98 10.04 -8.06
CA LYS A 20 -35.43 10.63 -6.84
C LYS A 20 -34.09 11.35 -7.10
N ILE A 21 -33.22 10.79 -7.93
CA ILE A 21 -31.97 11.44 -8.35
C ILE A 21 -32.25 12.72 -9.15
N LYS A 22 -33.24 12.70 -10.06
CA LYS A 22 -33.62 13.91 -10.82
C LYS A 22 -34.16 15.02 -9.93
N GLU A 23 -34.92 14.66 -8.89
CA GLU A 23 -35.43 15.59 -7.88
C GLU A 23 -34.31 16.11 -6.97
N GLU A 24 -33.41 15.24 -6.51
CA GLU A 24 -32.26 15.60 -5.65
C GLU A 24 -31.23 16.50 -6.38
N GLN A 25 -31.11 16.39 -7.71
CA GLN A 25 -30.18 17.18 -8.53
C GLN A 25 -30.81 18.46 -9.10
N ASN A 26 -32.09 18.74 -8.82
CA ASN A 26 -32.81 19.96 -9.24
C ASN A 26 -32.56 20.40 -10.70
N ILE A 27 -32.44 19.44 -11.63
CA ILE A 27 -32.21 19.72 -13.05
C ILE A 27 -33.55 20.07 -13.67
N SER A 28 -33.93 21.33 -13.52
CA SER A 28 -34.98 21.95 -14.32
C SER A 28 -34.46 22.12 -15.74
N THR A 29 -35.09 21.46 -16.71
CA THR A 29 -34.91 21.70 -18.14
C THR A 29 -35.34 23.12 -18.46
N THR A 30 -34.41 24.06 -18.38
CA THR A 30 -34.44 25.34 -19.10
C THR A 30 -32.99 25.77 -19.34
N SER A 31 -32.37 25.20 -20.36
CA SER A 31 -31.23 25.81 -21.01
C SER A 31 -31.57 25.96 -22.49
N ARG A 32 -31.99 27.17 -22.84
CA ARG A 32 -31.95 27.67 -24.22
C ARG A 32 -30.47 27.90 -24.54
N MET A 33 -29.74 26.81 -24.72
CA MET A 33 -28.37 26.85 -25.21
C MET A 33 -28.45 26.99 -26.72
N ASN A 34 -27.75 28.00 -27.23
CA ASN A 34 -27.62 28.26 -28.64
C ASN A 34 -27.14 27.00 -29.36
N ASN A 35 -27.98 26.51 -30.27
CA ASN A 35 -27.64 25.46 -31.21
C ASN A 35 -26.48 25.96 -32.07
N ASN A 36 -25.27 25.42 -31.86
CA ASN A 36 -24.19 25.42 -32.86
C ASN A 36 -23.00 24.51 -32.48
N ASP A 37 -23.20 23.41 -31.74
CA ASP A 37 -22.14 22.39 -31.57
C ASP A 37 -22.78 21.00 -31.41
N PHE A 38 -23.50 20.55 -32.43
CA PHE A 38 -23.59 19.12 -32.68
C PHE A 38 -22.51 18.81 -33.71
N GLN A 39 -21.30 18.48 -33.24
CA GLN A 39 -20.31 17.83 -34.11
C GLN A 39 -20.96 16.56 -34.62
N SER A 40 -21.26 16.52 -35.92
CA SER A 40 -21.71 15.29 -36.54
C SER A 40 -20.64 14.23 -36.32
N ASN A 41 -21.01 12.95 -36.22
CA ASN A 41 -20.02 11.87 -36.09
C ASN A 41 -18.94 11.95 -37.18
N GLU A 42 -19.33 12.46 -38.36
CA GLU A 42 -18.46 12.70 -39.51
C GLU A 42 -17.41 13.79 -39.24
N ASP A 43 -17.74 14.85 -38.50
CA ASP A 43 -16.77 15.89 -38.10
C ASP A 43 -15.74 15.36 -37.10
N LEU A 44 -16.18 14.50 -36.18
CA LEU A 44 -15.33 13.80 -35.23
C LEU A 44 -14.39 12.81 -35.93
N GLU A 45 -14.91 12.02 -36.86
CA GLU A 45 -14.12 11.10 -37.68
C GLU A 45 -13.07 11.85 -38.50
N ASN A 46 -13.46 12.96 -39.15
CA ASN A 46 -12.53 13.81 -39.91
C ASN A 46 -11.45 14.42 -39.03
N LYS A 47 -11.79 14.86 -37.81
CA LYS A 47 -10.83 15.38 -36.84
C LYS A 47 -9.83 14.29 -36.40
N CYS A 48 -10.32 13.11 -36.03
CA CYS A 48 -9.47 11.98 -35.66
C CYS A 48 -8.57 11.54 -36.83
N LEU A 49 -9.08 11.55 -38.07
CA LEU A 49 -8.29 11.21 -39.25
C LEU A 49 -7.20 12.25 -39.55
N ASN A 50 -7.48 13.53 -39.29
CA ASN A 50 -6.51 14.61 -39.49
C ASN A 50 -5.42 14.57 -38.40
N GLU A 51 -5.80 14.36 -37.14
CA GLU A 51 -4.87 14.11 -36.03
C GLU A 51 -4.04 12.84 -36.28
N TYR A 52 -4.62 11.80 -36.89
CA TYR A 52 -3.87 10.60 -37.31
C TYR A 52 -2.82 10.90 -38.37
N LYS A 53 -3.18 11.67 -39.39
CA LYS A 53 -2.23 12.07 -40.45
C LYS A 53 -1.15 13.02 -39.94
N GLN A 54 -1.45 13.87 -38.95
CA GLN A 54 -0.50 14.81 -38.36
C GLN A 54 0.38 14.18 -37.28
N GLY A 55 -0.20 13.30 -36.47
CA GLY A 55 0.40 12.77 -35.24
C GLY A 55 1.33 11.57 -35.47
N CYS A 56 1.30 10.95 -36.66
CA CYS A 56 2.09 9.76 -37.00
C CYS A 56 2.16 8.80 -35.81
N TYR A 57 1.07 8.11 -35.50
CA TYR A 57 0.86 7.23 -34.32
C TYR A 57 1.93 6.14 -34.06
N SER A 58 3.01 6.10 -34.84
CA SER A 58 4.21 5.30 -34.57
C SER A 58 5.22 6.13 -33.76
N PRO A 59 5.72 5.61 -32.63
CA PRO A 59 6.82 6.22 -31.90
C PRO A 59 7.96 6.59 -32.87
N LYS A 60 8.40 7.85 -32.87
CA LYS A 60 9.53 8.28 -33.69
C LYS A 60 10.79 7.64 -33.11
N LEU A 61 11.57 6.97 -33.97
CA LEU A 61 12.88 6.48 -33.58
C LEU A 61 13.80 7.68 -33.34
N VAL A 62 14.04 7.99 -32.07
CA VAL A 62 14.97 9.03 -31.63
C VAL A 62 16.34 8.39 -31.44
N ASN A 63 17.41 9.05 -31.90
CA ASN A 63 18.76 8.56 -31.66
C ASN A 63 19.11 8.76 -30.17
N ILE A 64 19.80 7.79 -29.58
CA ILE A 64 20.24 7.84 -28.17
C ILE A 64 21.06 9.10 -27.87
N HIS A 65 21.74 9.65 -28.88
CA HIS A 65 22.56 10.86 -28.75
C HIS A 65 21.76 12.17 -28.77
N ASP A 66 20.48 12.13 -29.12
CA ASP A 66 19.60 13.31 -29.19
C ASP A 66 18.86 13.56 -27.85
N PHE A 67 19.06 12.72 -26.84
CA PHE A 67 18.45 12.89 -25.52
C PHE A 67 19.31 13.78 -24.62
N ASP A 68 18.64 14.62 -23.81
CA ASP A 68 19.28 15.35 -22.71
C ASP A 68 20.07 14.38 -21.81
N PHE A 69 21.22 14.85 -21.32
CA PHE A 69 22.20 14.05 -20.56
C PHE A 69 21.57 13.29 -19.38
N ASP A 70 20.57 13.90 -18.74
CA ASP A 70 19.82 13.33 -17.61
C ASP A 70 18.98 12.11 -17.99
N ILE A 71 18.40 12.08 -19.19
CA ILE A 71 17.61 10.94 -19.67
C ILE A 71 18.54 9.80 -20.10
N SER A 72 19.69 10.12 -20.70
CA SER A 72 20.68 9.12 -21.13
C SER A 72 21.20 8.25 -19.97
N LYS A 73 21.22 8.79 -18.75
CA LYS A 73 21.60 8.08 -17.52
C LYS A 73 20.64 6.93 -17.18
N TYR A 74 19.37 7.04 -17.57
CA TYR A 74 18.35 6.02 -17.35
C TYR A 74 18.17 5.08 -18.54
N CYS A 75 18.78 5.38 -19.69
CA CYS A 75 18.77 4.50 -20.86
C CYS A 75 19.69 3.30 -20.65
N ILE A 76 19.12 2.10 -20.64
CA ILE A 76 19.87 0.86 -20.52
C ILE A 76 20.22 0.37 -21.94
N LEU A 77 21.51 0.38 -22.27
CA LEU A 77 21.99 -0.20 -23.52
C LEU A 77 21.79 -1.73 -23.54
N GLU A 78 21.46 -2.29 -24.69
CA GLU A 78 21.20 -3.73 -24.89
C GLU A 78 22.33 -4.61 -24.35
N ALA A 79 23.59 -4.22 -24.60
CA ALA A 79 24.76 -4.95 -24.11
C ALA A 79 24.87 -4.96 -22.57
N ASN A 80 24.43 -3.88 -21.92
CA ASN A 80 24.44 -3.75 -20.46
C ASN A 80 23.28 -4.52 -19.84
N ASP A 81 22.10 -4.48 -20.47
CA ASP A 81 20.94 -5.25 -20.02
C ASP A 81 21.20 -6.75 -20.10
N TRP A 82 21.84 -7.21 -21.18
CA TRP A 82 22.20 -8.62 -21.35
C TRP A 82 23.23 -9.10 -20.32
N LYS A 83 24.22 -8.26 -19.97
CA LYS A 83 25.17 -8.56 -18.89
C LYS A 83 24.48 -8.68 -17.54
N LYS A 84 23.57 -7.75 -17.23
CA LYS A 84 22.78 -7.73 -16.00
C LYS A 84 21.89 -8.98 -15.90
N LEU A 85 21.20 -9.34 -16.98
CA LEU A 85 20.39 -10.56 -17.08
C LEU A 85 21.21 -11.83 -16.89
N LYS A 86 22.40 -11.94 -17.50
CA LYS A 86 23.30 -13.08 -17.30
C LYS A 86 23.72 -13.21 -15.84
N GLN A 87 24.10 -12.10 -15.18
CA GLN A 87 24.45 -12.11 -13.76
C GLN A 87 23.29 -12.54 -12.87
N GLN A 88 22.08 -12.03 -13.12
CA GLN A 88 20.88 -12.41 -12.35
C GLN A 88 20.47 -13.88 -12.55
N ARG A 89 20.75 -14.47 -13.73
CA ARG A 89 20.44 -15.88 -14.02
C ARG A 89 21.46 -16.86 -13.46
N GLN A 90 22.73 -16.47 -13.28
CA GLN A 90 23.78 -17.36 -12.76
C GLN A 90 23.44 -18.06 -11.43
N PRO A 91 22.88 -17.40 -10.41
CA PRO A 91 22.48 -18.08 -9.18
C PRO A 91 21.30 -19.03 -9.39
N ILE A 92 20.28 -18.63 -10.17
CA ILE A 92 19.08 -19.45 -10.45
C ILE A 92 19.44 -20.73 -11.21
N ILE A 93 20.43 -20.68 -12.11
CA ILE A 93 20.90 -21.88 -12.82
C ILE A 93 21.64 -22.84 -11.87
N LYS A 94 22.24 -22.32 -10.80
CA LYS A 94 22.99 -23.11 -9.81
C LYS A 94 22.10 -23.61 -8.67
N SER A 95 21.06 -22.87 -8.32
CA SER A 95 20.07 -23.23 -7.31
C SER A 95 18.70 -23.29 -7.99
N ASP A 96 18.11 -24.48 -8.11
CA ASP A 96 16.79 -24.76 -8.72
C ASP A 96 15.58 -24.03 -8.07
N SER A 97 15.81 -22.99 -7.26
CA SER A 97 14.82 -22.19 -6.57
C SER A 97 14.95 -20.71 -6.91
N VAL A 98 13.84 -20.07 -7.27
CA VAL A 98 13.75 -18.63 -7.49
C VAL A 98 13.50 -17.95 -6.14
N LYS A 99 14.57 -17.47 -5.50
CA LYS A 99 14.47 -16.57 -4.36
C LYS A 99 14.47 -15.12 -4.85
N SER A 100 13.58 -14.29 -4.30
CA SER A 100 13.58 -12.85 -4.57
C SER A 100 14.82 -12.19 -3.94
N ASN A 101 15.43 -11.20 -4.62
CA ASN A 101 16.58 -10.44 -4.10
C ASN A 101 16.45 -10.00 -2.62
N ILE A 102 15.24 -9.63 -2.20
CA ILE A 102 14.96 -9.19 -0.83
C ILE A 102 15.16 -10.35 0.16
N HIS A 103 14.75 -11.57 -0.21
CA HIS A 103 14.89 -12.77 0.60
C HIS A 103 16.34 -13.26 0.67
N ASP A 104 17.13 -13.04 -0.39
CA ASP A 104 18.56 -13.41 -0.39
C ASP A 104 19.39 -12.51 0.53
N VAL A 105 19.14 -11.18 0.52
CA VAL A 105 19.76 -10.23 1.46
C VAL A 105 19.36 -10.58 2.89
N PHE A 106 18.10 -10.95 3.10
CA PHE A 106 17.58 -11.36 4.40
C PHE A 106 18.23 -12.66 4.90
N ASP A 107 18.30 -13.68 4.05
CA ASP A 107 18.91 -14.99 4.35
C ASP A 107 20.41 -14.85 4.62
N GLU A 108 21.11 -13.99 3.87
CA GLU A 108 22.53 -13.71 4.09
C GLU A 108 22.76 -12.99 5.42
N LEU A 109 21.87 -12.06 5.78
CA LEU A 109 21.91 -11.34 7.05
C LEU A 109 21.62 -12.27 8.23
N ILE A 110 20.65 -13.18 8.10
CA ILE A 110 20.40 -14.26 9.08
C ILE A 110 21.66 -15.09 9.29
N ARG A 111 22.30 -15.51 8.20
CA ARG A 111 23.51 -16.35 8.24
C ARG A 111 24.70 -15.61 8.88
N LYS A 112 24.79 -14.30 8.71
CA LYS A 112 25.87 -13.46 9.25
C LYS A 112 25.69 -13.14 10.74
N ILE A 113 24.45 -13.00 11.21
CA ILE A 113 24.15 -12.69 12.62
C ILE A 113 24.14 -13.94 13.49
N GLY A 114 23.85 -15.12 12.93
CA GLY A 114 24.01 -16.43 13.58
C GLY A 114 23.06 -16.72 14.75
N SER A 115 22.31 -15.71 15.20
CA SER A 115 21.31 -15.78 16.27
C SER A 115 20.20 -14.77 15.98
N LEU A 116 19.25 -15.19 15.16
CA LEU A 116 18.01 -14.45 14.96
C LEU A 116 16.90 -15.31 15.59
N THR A 117 16.15 -14.75 16.55
CA THR A 117 15.05 -15.49 17.19
C THR A 117 13.86 -15.60 16.23
N ASP A 118 12.99 -16.60 16.34
CA ASP A 118 11.83 -16.74 15.43
C ASP A 118 10.95 -15.48 15.39
N ASP A 119 10.91 -14.72 16.49
CA ASP A 119 10.21 -13.44 16.61
C ASP A 119 10.76 -12.33 15.68
N ASP A 120 12.01 -12.45 15.25
CA ASP A 120 12.71 -11.48 14.42
C ASP A 120 12.53 -11.74 12.92
N LEU A 121 12.05 -12.93 12.55
CA LEU A 121 11.77 -13.34 11.16
C LEU A 121 10.45 -12.75 10.64
N ILE A 122 9.57 -12.30 11.53
CA ILE A 122 8.25 -11.77 11.16
C ILE A 122 8.37 -10.28 10.82
N VAL A 123 8.15 -9.94 9.55
CA VAL A 123 8.14 -8.55 9.07
C VAL A 123 6.75 -7.96 9.28
N ASN A 124 6.63 -7.03 10.24
CA ASN A 124 5.44 -6.22 10.54
C ASN A 124 4.19 -7.03 10.95
N GLU A 125 4.12 -7.42 12.23
CA GLU A 125 2.98 -8.14 12.80
C GLU A 125 1.97 -7.18 13.46
N ILE A 126 0.68 -7.35 13.14
CA ILE A 126 -0.42 -6.75 13.90
C ILE A 126 -0.71 -7.65 15.09
N VAL A 127 -0.41 -7.18 16.31
CA VAL A 127 -0.75 -7.92 17.53
C VAL A 127 -2.27 -7.76 17.73
N SER A 128 -3.00 -8.86 17.61
CA SER A 128 -4.45 -8.92 17.86
C SER A 128 -4.73 -9.59 19.20
N MET A 129 -5.78 -9.16 19.92
CA MET A 129 -6.40 -9.96 20.99
C MET A 129 -7.82 -10.28 20.61
N ASP A 130 -8.27 -11.43 21.09
CA ASP A 130 -9.67 -11.74 21.22
C ASP A 130 -10.29 -10.88 22.33
N ILE A 131 -11.43 -10.24 22.06
CA ILE A 131 -12.23 -9.60 23.11
C ILE A 131 -12.61 -10.69 24.13
N GLN A 132 -12.49 -10.40 25.43
CA GLN A 132 -13.04 -11.28 26.47
C GLN A 132 -14.55 -11.43 26.21
N PRO A 133 -15.06 -12.62 25.89
CA PRO A 133 -16.46 -12.78 25.52
C PRO A 133 -17.34 -12.33 26.68
N LEU A 134 -18.41 -11.61 26.38
CA LEU A 134 -19.49 -11.40 27.34
C LEU A 134 -19.95 -12.79 27.81
N TRP A 135 -20.31 -12.95 29.08
CA TRP A 135 -20.66 -14.27 29.63
C TRP A 135 -21.75 -14.99 28.81
N SER A 136 -22.62 -14.23 28.14
CA SER A 136 -23.66 -14.71 27.21
C SER A 136 -23.14 -15.32 25.91
N ASP A 137 -21.94 -14.94 25.45
CA ASP A 137 -21.32 -15.47 24.23
C ASP A 137 -20.35 -16.63 24.50
N LYS A 138 -20.07 -16.91 25.78
CA LYS A 138 -19.19 -17.99 26.25
C LYS A 138 -19.59 -19.39 25.75
N TYR A 139 -20.83 -19.56 25.30
CA TYR A 139 -21.41 -20.86 24.89
C TYR A 139 -21.78 -20.94 23.41
N LYS A 140 -21.32 -20.00 22.57
CA LYS A 140 -21.52 -20.06 21.11
C LYS A 140 -20.20 -20.44 20.43
N PRO A 141 -19.91 -21.76 20.25
CA PRO A 141 -18.64 -22.21 19.67
C PRO A 141 -18.42 -21.73 18.21
N TYR A 142 -19.47 -21.25 17.55
CA TYR A 142 -19.43 -20.82 16.15
C TYR A 142 -19.31 -19.30 15.95
N ASN A 143 -19.20 -18.50 17.02
CA ASN A 143 -19.09 -17.04 16.92
C ASN A 143 -17.93 -16.51 17.78
N PRO A 144 -16.67 -16.68 17.34
CA PRO A 144 -15.53 -16.16 18.08
C PRO A 144 -15.68 -14.64 18.26
N PRO A 145 -15.25 -14.10 19.42
CA PRO A 145 -15.32 -12.67 19.67
C PRO A 145 -14.53 -11.89 18.61
N PRO A 146 -14.96 -10.65 18.28
CA PRO A 146 -14.21 -9.81 17.37
C PRO A 146 -12.77 -9.61 17.85
N LYS A 147 -11.81 -9.60 16.92
CA LYS A 147 -10.41 -9.31 17.23
C LYS A 147 -10.22 -7.79 17.27
N ILE A 148 -9.61 -7.29 18.35
CA ILE A 148 -9.20 -5.88 18.46
C ILE A 148 -7.68 -5.81 18.37
N ILE A 149 -7.19 -4.76 17.71
CA ILE A 149 -5.76 -4.48 17.61
C ILE A 149 -5.24 -4.09 18.99
N GLN A 150 -4.26 -4.84 19.47
CA GLN A 150 -3.60 -4.65 20.76
C GLN A 150 -2.38 -3.77 20.68
N GLY A 151 -1.76 -3.70 19.52
CA GLY A 151 -0.42 -3.18 19.36
C GLY A 151 0.19 -3.64 18.05
N TYR A 152 1.45 -3.26 17.87
CA TYR A 152 2.17 -3.51 16.64
C TYR A 152 3.60 -3.95 16.96
N LYS A 153 4.14 -4.83 16.13
CA LYS A 153 5.56 -5.19 16.12
C LYS A 153 6.15 -4.83 14.77
N PHE A 154 6.92 -3.77 14.73
CA PHE A 154 7.67 -3.37 13.55
C PHE A 154 9.09 -3.93 13.64
N ASN A 155 9.48 -4.64 12.59
CA ASN A 155 10.84 -5.13 12.36
C ASN A 155 11.28 -4.56 11.00
N ILE A 156 12.06 -3.49 11.04
CA ILE A 156 12.48 -2.76 9.83
C ILE A 156 13.97 -2.98 9.60
N PHE A 157 14.31 -3.38 8.38
CA PHE A 157 15.65 -3.77 7.99
C PHE A 157 16.35 -2.63 7.24
N TYR A 158 17.50 -2.25 7.77
CA TYR A 158 18.39 -1.18 7.32
C TYR A 158 19.85 -1.69 7.26
N PRO A 159 20.14 -2.73 6.45
CA PRO A 159 21.46 -3.36 6.40
C PRO A 159 22.56 -2.42 5.86
N ASP A 160 22.20 -1.56 4.90
CA ASP A 160 23.14 -0.72 4.14
C ASP A 160 23.17 0.74 4.61
N LEU A 161 22.88 0.99 5.90
CA LEU A 161 23.03 2.32 6.49
C LEU A 161 24.48 2.78 6.36
N ILE A 162 24.68 3.98 5.80
CA ILE A 162 26.00 4.59 5.67
C ILE A 162 26.56 4.84 7.09
N ASP A 163 25.77 5.49 7.93
CA ASP A 163 26.12 5.78 9.32
C ASP A 163 25.46 4.79 10.29
N LYS A 164 26.12 3.66 10.51
CA LYS A 164 25.63 2.60 11.41
C LYS A 164 25.51 3.02 12.88
N ASN A 165 26.19 4.10 13.27
CA ASN A 165 26.13 4.66 14.62
C ASN A 165 24.88 5.53 14.83
N GLN A 166 24.27 6.04 13.76
CA GLN A 166 23.08 6.85 13.85
C GLN A 166 21.86 5.94 13.90
N GLN A 167 21.15 5.96 15.02
CA GLN A 167 19.93 5.18 15.17
C GLN A 167 18.77 5.84 14.39
N PRO A 168 18.00 5.05 13.60
CA PRO A 168 16.76 5.52 12.99
C PRO A 168 15.77 6.05 14.03
N SER A 169 15.18 7.21 13.73
CA SER A 169 14.18 7.84 14.59
C SER A 169 12.77 7.59 14.07
N TYR A 170 11.75 7.86 14.89
CA TYR A 170 10.36 7.79 14.47
C TYR A 170 9.54 8.95 15.04
N SER A 171 8.50 9.35 14.30
CA SER A 171 7.57 10.40 14.68
C SER A 171 6.13 9.90 14.53
N LEU A 172 5.23 10.40 15.38
CA LEU A 172 3.82 10.07 15.37
C LEU A 172 3.00 11.32 15.07
N THR A 173 2.18 11.28 14.02
CA THR A 173 1.32 12.40 13.63
C THR A 173 -0.12 11.93 13.51
N ILE A 174 -1.07 12.65 14.09
CA ILE A 174 -2.49 12.30 14.01
C ILE A 174 -3.00 12.57 12.60
N CYS A 175 -3.81 11.67 12.04
CA CYS A 175 -4.42 11.89 10.73
C CYS A 175 -5.50 12.97 10.81
N GLU A 176 -5.44 13.99 9.94
CA GLU A 176 -6.44 15.08 9.89
C GLU A 176 -7.85 14.56 9.58
N ASN A 177 -7.95 13.62 8.63
CA ASN A 177 -9.22 13.06 8.20
C ASN A 177 -9.86 12.11 9.23
N ASN A 178 -9.07 11.49 10.11
CA ASN A 178 -9.53 10.47 11.06
C ASN A 178 -8.69 10.45 12.33
N ARG A 179 -9.21 11.03 13.42
CA ARG A 179 -8.51 11.08 14.73
C ARG A 179 -8.27 9.73 15.39
N ASN A 180 -8.98 8.68 14.97
CA ASN A 180 -8.79 7.32 15.45
C ASN A 180 -7.50 6.67 14.93
N PHE A 181 -6.85 7.28 13.93
CA PHE A 181 -5.63 6.77 13.33
C PHE A 181 -4.52 7.82 13.37
N SER A 182 -3.31 7.35 13.51
CA SER A 182 -2.09 8.14 13.46
C SER A 182 -1.13 7.53 12.44
N ILE A 183 -0.30 8.37 11.85
CA ILE A 183 0.78 8.00 10.95
C ILE A 183 2.05 7.88 11.79
N LEU A 184 2.59 6.68 11.87
CA LEU A 184 3.90 6.41 12.44
C LEU A 184 4.94 6.45 11.32
N LYS A 185 5.78 7.48 11.32
CA LYS A 185 6.81 7.70 10.31
C LYS A 185 8.18 7.34 10.89
N PHE A 186 8.96 6.58 10.14
CA PHE A 186 10.33 6.18 10.47
C PHE A 186 11.32 6.93 9.59
N HIS A 187 12.39 7.42 10.20
CA HIS A 187 13.46 8.17 9.57
C HIS A 187 14.78 7.43 9.79
N ALA A 188 15.31 6.83 8.74
CA ALA A 188 16.58 6.09 8.81
C ALA A 188 17.79 6.93 8.41
N GLY A 189 17.60 7.85 7.45
CA GLY A 189 18.69 8.58 6.80
C GLY A 189 19.22 7.87 5.55
N PRO A 190 20.13 8.50 4.80
CA PRO A 190 20.67 7.96 3.55
C PRO A 190 21.28 6.56 3.73
N PRO A 191 21.08 5.60 2.80
CA PRO A 191 20.43 5.71 1.48
C PRO A 191 18.91 5.47 1.49
N TYR A 192 18.29 5.29 2.66
CA TYR A 192 16.89 4.91 2.76
C TYR A 192 15.98 6.14 2.86
N GLU A 193 14.83 6.05 2.20
CA GLU A 193 13.78 7.05 2.32
C GLU A 193 12.91 6.78 3.55
N ASP A 194 12.26 7.83 4.06
CA ASP A 194 11.34 7.70 5.18
C ASP A 194 10.15 6.83 4.82
N ILE A 195 9.80 5.90 5.70
CA ILE A 195 8.62 5.05 5.55
C ILE A 195 7.57 5.39 6.61
N ALA A 196 6.29 5.25 6.26
CA ALA A 196 5.21 5.60 7.17
C ALA A 196 4.10 4.55 7.17
N PHE A 197 3.56 4.28 8.36
CA PHE A 197 2.49 3.31 8.58
C PHE A 197 1.29 3.99 9.24
N LYS A 198 0.10 3.66 8.74
CA LYS A 198 -1.15 4.06 9.40
C LYS A 198 -1.45 3.08 10.54
N ILE A 199 -1.46 3.57 11.77
CA ILE A 199 -1.73 2.81 12.98
C ILE A 199 -2.92 3.40 13.74
N VAL A 200 -3.46 2.65 14.70
CA VAL A 200 -4.50 3.13 15.61
C VAL A 200 -3.90 4.15 16.58
N ASN A 201 -4.63 5.25 16.81
CA ASN A 201 -4.22 6.33 17.70
C ASN A 201 -4.63 6.07 19.15
N GLU A 202 -3.94 5.15 19.81
CA GLU A 202 -4.13 4.82 21.22
C GLU A 202 -2.82 4.99 22.00
N GLU A 203 -2.91 5.22 23.31
CA GLU A 203 -1.73 5.38 24.16
C GLU A 203 -0.88 4.10 24.19
N TRP A 204 0.44 4.23 24.07
CA TRP A 204 1.34 3.08 24.11
C TRP A 204 1.74 2.75 25.55
N ASP A 205 1.76 1.46 25.88
CA ASP A 205 2.37 0.96 27.10
C ASP A 205 3.89 0.84 26.90
N LYS A 206 4.63 1.76 27.53
CA LYS A 206 6.10 1.81 27.48
C LYS A 206 6.77 0.88 28.48
N SER A 207 6.00 0.01 29.15
CA SER A 207 6.53 -0.90 30.17
C SER A 207 7.34 -2.03 29.56
N PHE A 208 8.59 -2.19 30.00
CA PHE A 208 9.44 -3.31 29.57
C PHE A 208 8.82 -4.68 29.91
N LYS A 209 8.10 -4.78 31.03
CA LYS A 209 7.38 -5.99 31.47
C LYS A 209 6.30 -6.45 30.48
N HIS A 210 5.74 -5.53 29.70
CA HIS A 210 4.68 -5.80 28.74
C HIS A 210 5.20 -6.03 27.31
N GLY A 211 6.53 -6.14 27.16
CA GLY A 211 7.19 -6.44 25.89
C GLY A 211 7.46 -5.21 25.04
N PHE A 212 7.47 -4.00 25.62
CA PHE A 212 7.88 -2.80 24.91
C PHE A 212 9.36 -2.91 24.51
N GLN A 213 9.64 -2.76 23.21
CA GLN A 213 10.99 -2.73 22.67
C GLN A 213 11.13 -1.59 21.66
N SER A 214 12.21 -0.84 21.77
CA SER A 214 12.61 0.21 20.82
C SER A 214 14.13 0.20 20.74
N ARG A 215 14.68 -0.67 19.89
CA ARG A 215 16.14 -0.87 19.78
C ARG A 215 16.56 -1.04 18.33
N PHE A 216 17.73 -0.51 18.00
CA PHE A 216 18.37 -0.70 16.70
C PHE A 216 19.66 -1.49 16.89
N GLN A 217 19.72 -2.70 16.32
CA GLN A 217 20.89 -3.59 16.44
C GLN A 217 21.08 -4.34 15.12
N ASN A 218 22.34 -4.44 14.68
CA ASN A 218 22.73 -5.19 13.47
C ASN A 218 21.96 -4.79 12.20
N GLY A 219 21.65 -3.49 12.06
CA GLY A 219 20.87 -3.01 10.92
C GLY A 219 19.37 -3.34 11.01
N ILE A 220 18.85 -3.76 12.17
CA ILE A 220 17.43 -4.05 12.36
C ILE A 220 16.88 -3.12 13.43
N LEU A 221 15.86 -2.35 13.07
CA LEU A 221 15.06 -1.54 14.00
C LEU A 221 13.87 -2.36 14.48
N ARG A 222 13.84 -2.65 15.78
CA ARG A 222 12.72 -3.30 16.46
C ARG A 222 11.94 -2.24 17.23
N LEU A 223 10.69 -2.03 16.83
CA LEU A 223 9.73 -1.20 17.56
C LEU A 223 8.48 -2.03 17.86
N TRP A 224 8.42 -2.56 19.08
CA TRP A 224 7.32 -3.37 19.57
C TRP A 224 6.62 -2.62 20.69
N PHE A 225 5.31 -2.47 20.57
CA PHE A 225 4.51 -1.86 21.61
C PHE A 225 3.11 -2.45 21.63
N LYS A 226 2.52 -2.39 22.81
CA LYS A 226 1.10 -2.66 23.03
C LYS A 226 0.42 -1.36 23.43
N PHE A 227 -0.85 -1.25 23.16
CA PHE A 227 -1.69 -0.18 23.66
C PHE A 227 -1.96 -0.39 25.14
N ARG A 228 -1.97 0.72 25.88
CA ARG A 228 -2.30 0.74 27.29
C ARG A 228 -3.75 0.31 27.45
N GLN A 229 -3.98 -0.76 28.20
CA GLN A 229 -5.32 -1.22 28.52
C GLN A 229 -5.80 -0.51 29.78
N ASN A 230 -6.80 0.35 29.61
CA ASN A 230 -7.51 0.92 30.75
C ASN A 230 -8.43 -0.15 31.34
N LYS A 231 -7.97 -0.81 32.41
CA LYS A 231 -8.80 -1.73 33.18
C LYS A 231 -9.87 -0.91 33.88
N TYR A 232 -11.13 -1.10 33.50
CA TYR A 232 -12.25 -0.54 34.24
C TYR A 232 -12.23 -1.10 35.66
N ARG A 233 -12.13 -0.21 36.65
CA ARG A 233 -12.18 -0.57 38.07
C ARG A 233 -13.61 -0.30 38.54
N ARG A 234 -14.30 -1.37 38.93
CA ARG A 234 -15.65 -1.32 39.52
C ARG A 234 -15.57 -0.93 40.99
#